data_AF-A0A0K6FNE7-F1
#
_entry.id   AF-A0A0K6FNE7-F1
#
_cell.length_a   1.000
_cell.length_b   1.000
_cell.length_c   1.000
_cell.angle_alpha   90.00
_cell.angle_beta   90.00
_cell.angle_gamma   90.00
#
_symmetry.space_group_name_H-M   'P 1'
#
loop_
_entity.id
_entity.type
_entity.pdbx_description
1 polymer ?
#
loop_
_entity_poly.entity_id
_entity_poly.type
_entity_poly.pdbx_seq_one_letter_code
_entity_poly.pdbx_strand_id
1 'polypeptide(L)'
;MSRRGLETGSHNEPVSSGNSTASDITSASALCANSLRTWATIVGLNINVDTSIPSHQAFQPLEDLKNLSNRFPAWLGDNHSSKFQYIVPSCNDIATKIRTELAGKPTALQNDVELHLGSLQAVLNACRHMQLLGHHSRRPTEADRRHPLDALFTHICESDNGDNGNLVKYSGEQELKLPQAQFGRFDVEKTRAHGVMYLDVPDFAPYQQSRMKAPATAFYHKGLVDNLQVVHCVAEFKREDDGSNQAMMAMVSGLYQRAVLQMPGQFVFGVLHSEEVFFKVVAGIWQENKIRLYEIGLYSLAEPTEALQLYLVLRGIHRLASSYLQELRSSAQVLSARVRDNPPPTVWYPPRIGSIDEDLSEGQQTTHQGGAITQQETPGQRHAHDRVRSYLETISSLSEFLAVDRPPTPPIDLPSAAAGPIGLTGRTQTKGV
;
A
#
# COMPACT_ATOMS: atom_id res chain seq x y z
N MET A 1 1.60 80.75 -50.48
CA MET A 1 2.77 79.87 -50.75
C MET A 1 2.70 78.68 -49.80
N SER A 2 2.91 77.47 -50.33
CA SER A 2 3.22 76.17 -49.65
C SER A 2 2.32 75.68 -48.50
N ARG A 3 1.52 74.62 -48.67
CA ARG A 3 1.79 73.16 -48.83
C ARG A 3 1.85 72.38 -47.50
N ARG A 4 0.83 71.50 -47.34
CA ARG A 4 0.83 70.07 -46.92
C ARG A 4 1.24 69.61 -45.51
N GLY A 5 0.43 68.64 -45.04
CA GLY A 5 0.67 67.61 -44.00
C GLY A 5 -0.32 67.77 -42.85
N LEU A 6 -1.41 67.00 -42.64
CA LEU A 6 -1.78 65.61 -42.92
C LEU A 6 -1.04 64.60 -42.02
N GLU A 7 -1.44 64.54 -40.75
CA GLU A 7 -1.25 63.38 -39.87
C GLU A 7 -2.53 63.15 -39.04
N THR A 8 -3.28 62.11 -39.39
CA THR A 8 -4.41 61.56 -38.64
C THR A 8 -3.89 60.45 -37.73
N GLY A 9 -3.77 60.73 -36.44
CA GLY A 9 -3.43 59.73 -35.42
C GLY A 9 -4.60 58.78 -35.17
N SER A 10 -4.48 57.55 -35.68
CA SER A 10 -5.38 56.44 -35.42
C SER A 10 -5.08 55.85 -34.03
N HIS A 11 -5.99 56.06 -33.07
CA HIS A 11 -6.02 55.30 -31.83
C HIS A 11 -6.46 53.86 -32.12
N ASN A 12 -5.49 52.96 -32.30
CA ASN A 12 -5.74 51.53 -32.30
C ASN A 12 -5.95 51.09 -30.84
N GLU A 13 -7.18 50.71 -30.50
CA GLU A 13 -7.44 49.89 -29.32
C GLU A 13 -6.67 48.57 -29.44
N PRO A 14 -5.99 48.12 -28.38
CA PRO A 14 -5.41 46.78 -28.35
C PRO A 14 -6.56 45.78 -28.28
N VAL A 15 -6.81 45.11 -29.41
CA VAL A 15 -7.64 43.90 -29.45
C VAL A 15 -6.96 42.86 -28.55
N SER A 16 -7.46 42.75 -27.32
CA SER A 16 -7.12 41.69 -26.38
C SER A 16 -7.72 40.38 -26.90
N SER A 17 -7.05 39.74 -27.86
CA SER A 17 -7.28 38.34 -28.20
C SER A 17 -6.61 37.44 -27.17
N GLY A 18 -7.10 37.52 -25.93
CA GLY A 18 -6.78 36.60 -24.86
C GLY A 18 -7.40 35.23 -25.10
N ASN A 19 -7.05 34.56 -26.20
CA ASN A 19 -7.23 33.12 -26.34
C ASN A 19 -6.23 32.48 -25.37
N SER A 20 -6.63 32.39 -24.10
CA SER A 20 -5.91 31.64 -23.09
C SER A 20 -5.81 30.21 -23.58
N THR A 21 -4.66 29.86 -24.14
CA THR A 21 -4.21 28.49 -24.38
C THR A 21 -4.11 27.81 -23.02
N ALA A 22 -5.25 27.40 -22.48
CA ALA A 22 -5.30 26.61 -21.28
C ALA A 22 -4.59 25.28 -21.58
N SER A 23 -3.34 25.20 -21.10
CA SER A 23 -2.42 24.09 -21.27
C SER A 23 -3.03 22.79 -20.76
N ASP A 24 -2.96 21.74 -21.56
CA ASP A 24 -3.41 20.41 -21.16
C ASP A 24 -2.63 19.91 -19.94
N ILE A 25 -3.34 19.33 -18.97
CA ILE A 25 -2.71 18.77 -17.77
C ILE A 25 -2.23 17.36 -18.10
N THR A 26 -0.92 17.18 -18.16
CA THR A 26 -0.26 15.92 -18.57
C THR A 26 0.41 15.16 -17.42
N SER A 27 0.35 15.68 -16.19
CA SER A 27 0.97 15.04 -15.02
C SER A 27 0.02 14.92 -13.83
N ALA A 28 0.17 13.84 -13.06
CA ALA A 28 -0.63 13.61 -11.87
C ALA A 28 -0.43 14.68 -10.80
N SER A 29 0.77 15.24 -10.67
CA SER A 29 1.04 16.35 -9.74
C SER A 29 0.31 17.63 -10.13
N ALA A 30 0.33 18.01 -11.42
CA ALA A 30 -0.42 19.17 -11.90
C ALA A 30 -1.93 18.96 -11.77
N LEU A 31 -2.41 17.73 -11.98
CA LEU A 31 -3.80 17.35 -11.78
C LEU A 31 -4.23 17.49 -10.32
N CYS A 32 -3.42 16.98 -9.39
CA CYS A 32 -3.64 17.10 -7.95
C CYS A 32 -3.78 18.55 -7.50
N ALA A 33 -2.96 19.46 -8.05
CA ALA A 33 -2.92 20.85 -7.63
C ALA A 33 -4.14 21.65 -8.12
N ASN A 34 -4.58 21.44 -9.37
CA ASN A 34 -5.47 22.40 -10.04
C ASN A 34 -6.84 21.86 -10.42
N SER A 35 -7.02 20.54 -10.53
CA SER A 35 -8.23 19.99 -11.16
C SER A 35 -8.67 18.63 -10.61
N LEU A 36 -8.18 18.25 -9.44
CA LEU A 36 -8.48 16.95 -8.82
C LEU A 36 -9.99 16.74 -8.66
N ARG A 37 -10.74 17.73 -8.16
CA ARG A 37 -12.20 17.58 -7.94
C ARG A 37 -12.96 17.27 -9.22
N THR A 38 -12.60 17.93 -10.32
CA THR A 38 -13.20 17.72 -11.63
C THR A 38 -12.86 16.32 -12.15
N TRP A 39 -11.58 15.94 -12.09
CA TRP A 39 -11.16 14.59 -12.47
C TRP A 39 -11.82 13.50 -11.62
N ALA A 40 -11.85 13.69 -10.29
CA ALA A 40 -12.48 12.79 -9.34
C ALA A 40 -13.96 12.57 -9.66
N THR A 41 -14.68 13.65 -9.99
CA THR A 41 -16.08 13.57 -10.41
C THR A 41 -16.23 12.72 -11.69
N ILE A 42 -15.36 12.91 -12.69
CA ILE A 42 -15.41 12.15 -13.95
C ILE A 42 -15.15 10.66 -13.71
N VAL A 43 -14.21 10.32 -12.82
CA VAL A 43 -13.83 8.93 -12.52
C VAL A 43 -14.67 8.29 -11.39
N GLY A 44 -15.70 9.00 -10.93
CA GLY A 44 -16.60 8.54 -9.88
C GLY A 44 -16.02 8.54 -8.47
N LEU A 45 -14.85 9.15 -8.24
CA LEU A 45 -14.25 9.29 -6.92
C LEU A 45 -14.95 10.38 -6.09
N ASN A 46 -15.50 9.97 -4.95
CA ASN A 46 -15.83 10.91 -3.87
C ASN A 46 -14.55 11.22 -3.09
N ILE A 47 -14.06 12.46 -3.23
CA ILE A 47 -12.83 12.92 -2.57
C ILE A 47 -12.99 13.10 -1.05
N ASN A 48 -14.23 13.13 -0.55
CA ASN A 48 -14.49 13.23 0.88
C ASN A 48 -14.27 11.86 1.51
N VAL A 49 -13.46 11.83 2.57
CA VAL A 49 -13.24 10.63 3.38
C VAL A 49 -14.28 10.61 4.50
N ASP A 50 -15.14 9.61 4.49
CA ASP A 50 -16.17 9.41 5.51
C ASP A 50 -15.51 8.87 6.78
N THR A 51 -15.70 9.55 7.92
CA THR A 51 -15.16 9.11 9.22
C THR A 51 -16.03 8.06 9.91
N SER A 52 -17.29 7.91 9.46
CA SER A 52 -18.22 6.89 9.92
C SER A 52 -18.25 5.71 8.95
N ILE A 53 -17.86 4.53 9.43
CA ILE A 53 -18.00 3.28 8.68
C ILE A 53 -19.47 2.83 8.77
N PRO A 54 -20.13 2.43 7.66
CA PRO A 54 -21.50 1.95 7.70
C PRO A 54 -21.62 0.64 8.50
N SER A 55 -22.68 0.49 9.31
CA SER A 55 -22.92 -0.71 10.15
C SER A 55 -23.38 -1.96 9.38
N HIS A 56 -23.08 -2.06 8.09
CA HIS A 56 -23.49 -3.17 7.23
C HIS A 56 -22.41 -4.26 7.16
N GLN A 57 -22.80 -5.54 7.04
CA GLN A 57 -21.87 -6.69 7.10
C GLN A 57 -20.71 -6.58 6.09
N ALA A 58 -20.93 -6.01 4.91
CA ALA A 58 -19.88 -5.79 3.91
C ALA A 58 -18.73 -4.88 4.40
N PHE A 59 -18.97 -4.04 5.41
CA PHE A 59 -18.00 -3.14 6.02
C PHE A 59 -17.43 -3.67 7.34
N GLN A 60 -17.85 -4.86 7.78
CA GLN A 60 -17.30 -5.51 8.97
C GLN A 60 -15.76 -5.61 8.95
N PRO A 61 -15.09 -5.91 7.80
CA PRO A 61 -13.63 -5.90 7.76
C PRO A 61 -13.01 -4.56 8.18
N LEU A 62 -13.64 -3.41 7.89
CA LEU A 62 -13.11 -2.11 8.27
C LEU A 62 -13.26 -1.84 9.77
N GLU A 63 -14.42 -2.21 10.33
CA GLU A 63 -14.64 -2.15 11.78
C GLU A 63 -13.69 -3.10 12.53
N ASP A 64 -13.47 -4.30 12.00
CA ASP A 64 -12.52 -5.26 12.56
C ASP A 64 -11.09 -4.71 12.55
N LEU A 65 -10.67 -4.03 11.47
CA LEU A 65 -9.36 -3.36 11.42
C LEU A 65 -9.25 -2.23 12.44
N LYS A 66 -10.28 -1.39 12.54
CA LYS A 66 -10.32 -0.29 13.51
C LYS A 66 -10.33 -0.77 14.96
N ASN A 67 -11.02 -1.89 15.22
CA ASN A 67 -10.99 -2.55 16.52
C ASN A 67 -9.63 -3.23 16.77
N LEU A 68 -9.02 -3.82 15.74
CA LEU A 68 -7.73 -4.50 15.82
C LEU A 68 -6.59 -3.54 16.19
N SER A 69 -6.53 -2.31 15.66
CA SER A 69 -5.51 -1.34 16.10
C SER A 69 -5.54 -1.14 17.61
N ASN A 70 -6.71 -1.21 18.22
CA ASN A 70 -6.89 -0.94 19.64
C ASN A 70 -6.72 -2.18 20.53
N ARG A 71 -6.42 -3.35 19.97
CA ARG A 71 -6.22 -4.61 20.71
C ARG A 71 -4.74 -4.95 20.80
N PHE A 72 -4.23 -5.08 22.01
CA PHE A 72 -2.82 -5.33 22.29
C PHE A 72 -2.64 -6.66 23.03
N PRO A 73 -1.52 -7.37 22.83
CA PRO A 73 -1.17 -8.47 23.71
C PRO A 73 -1.08 -8.04 25.18
N ALA A 74 -1.63 -8.85 26.10
CA ALA A 74 -1.63 -8.56 27.54
C ALA A 74 -0.20 -8.31 28.10
N TRP A 75 0.77 -9.05 27.60
CA TRP A 75 2.17 -8.97 28.04
C TRP A 75 2.83 -7.62 27.77
N LEU A 76 2.29 -6.78 26.88
CA LEU A 76 2.83 -5.44 26.64
C LEU A 76 2.58 -4.47 27.79
N GLY A 77 1.44 -4.61 28.49
CA GLY A 77 1.10 -3.81 29.66
C GLY A 77 1.65 -4.39 30.97
N ASP A 78 2.19 -5.60 30.95
CA ASP A 78 2.75 -6.25 32.13
C ASP A 78 4.17 -5.76 32.42
N ASN A 79 4.33 -5.12 33.59
CA ASN A 79 5.62 -4.62 34.07
C ASN A 79 6.66 -5.71 34.32
N HIS A 80 6.23 -6.96 34.48
CA HIS A 80 7.07 -8.10 34.75
C HIS A 80 7.26 -9.02 33.52
N SER A 81 6.78 -8.60 32.35
CA SER A 81 6.92 -9.39 31.13
C SER A 81 8.39 -9.57 30.74
N SER A 82 8.83 -10.83 30.74
CA SER A 82 10.19 -11.21 30.35
C SER A 82 10.48 -10.94 28.87
N LYS A 83 9.46 -10.69 28.04
CA LYS A 83 9.64 -10.38 26.61
C LYS A 83 10.47 -9.12 26.40
N PHE A 84 10.40 -8.15 27.30
CA PHE A 84 11.14 -6.90 27.17
C PHE A 84 12.65 -7.04 27.38
N GLN A 85 13.14 -8.14 27.97
CA GLN A 85 14.57 -8.36 28.17
C GLN A 85 15.34 -8.54 26.84
N TYR A 86 14.62 -8.79 25.76
CA TYR A 86 15.17 -9.00 24.42
C TYR A 86 15.09 -7.77 23.52
N ILE A 87 14.52 -6.67 24.02
CA ILE A 87 14.47 -5.40 23.27
C ILE A 87 15.85 -4.76 23.27
N VAL A 88 16.25 -4.24 22.11
CA VAL A 88 17.53 -3.55 21.97
C VAL A 88 17.57 -2.35 22.92
N PRO A 89 18.64 -2.15 23.71
CA PRO A 89 18.69 -1.12 24.75
C PRO A 89 18.34 0.29 24.28
N SER A 90 18.66 0.60 23.02
CA SER A 90 18.41 1.88 22.39
C SER A 90 16.93 2.22 22.20
N CYS A 91 16.03 1.25 22.38
CA CYS A 91 14.58 1.40 22.30
C CYS A 91 13.88 1.24 23.67
N ASN A 92 14.63 1.12 24.78
CA ASN A 92 14.06 0.86 26.10
C ASN A 92 13.10 1.95 26.58
N ASP A 93 13.40 3.22 26.30
CA ASP A 93 12.54 4.34 26.71
C ASP A 93 11.19 4.29 25.99
N ILE A 94 11.20 4.00 24.68
CA ILE A 94 10.01 3.82 23.85
C ILE A 94 9.19 2.61 24.34
N ALA A 95 9.85 1.48 24.59
CA ALA A 95 9.20 0.27 25.10
C ALA A 95 8.58 0.48 26.49
N THR A 96 9.27 1.24 27.37
CA THR A 96 8.77 1.61 28.69
C THR A 96 7.56 2.54 28.61
N LYS A 97 7.55 3.47 27.63
CA LYS A 97 6.39 4.33 27.36
C LYS A 97 5.16 3.51 26.93
N ILE A 98 5.31 2.58 25.97
CA ILE A 98 4.23 1.65 25.57
C ILE A 98 3.68 0.92 26.79
N ARG A 99 4.55 0.33 27.61
CA ARG A 99 4.15 -0.44 28.79
C ARG A 99 3.37 0.41 29.79
N THR A 100 3.87 1.62 30.09
CA THR A 100 3.23 2.54 31.03
C THR A 100 1.85 2.97 30.55
N GLU A 101 1.71 3.28 29.26
CA GLU A 101 0.44 3.68 28.65
C GLU A 101 -0.57 2.54 28.55
N LEU A 102 -0.11 1.29 28.46
CA LEU A 102 -0.98 0.10 28.38
C LEU A 102 -1.29 -0.52 29.74
N ALA A 103 -0.48 -0.31 30.78
CA ALA A 103 -0.65 -0.91 32.11
C ALA A 103 -1.99 -0.55 32.80
N GLY A 104 -2.58 0.59 32.44
CA GLY A 104 -3.86 1.05 32.99
C GLY A 104 -5.09 0.78 32.11
N LYS A 105 -4.92 0.18 30.92
CA LYS A 105 -6.02 -0.02 29.97
C LYS A 105 -6.84 -1.27 30.31
N PRO A 106 -8.18 -1.26 30.12
CA PRO A 106 -9.04 -2.39 30.42
C PRO A 106 -8.60 -3.68 29.73
N THR A 107 -8.72 -4.81 30.43
CA THR A 107 -8.39 -6.16 29.92
C THR A 107 -9.17 -6.54 28.66
N ALA A 108 -10.31 -5.89 28.37
CA ALA A 108 -11.04 -6.09 27.12
C ALA A 108 -10.23 -5.71 25.86
N LEU A 109 -9.23 -4.82 25.99
CA LEU A 109 -8.26 -4.49 24.93
C LEU A 109 -7.08 -5.46 24.91
N GLN A 110 -6.95 -6.33 25.91
CA GLN A 110 -5.90 -7.34 26.03
C GLN A 110 -6.40 -8.67 25.46
N ASN A 111 -6.05 -8.96 24.22
CA ASN A 111 -6.44 -10.21 23.55
C ASN A 111 -5.19 -10.96 23.03
N ASP A 112 -5.37 -12.22 22.62
CA ASP A 112 -4.38 -13.03 21.90
C ASP A 112 -4.09 -12.51 20.48
N VAL A 113 -3.92 -11.19 20.34
CA VAL A 113 -3.27 -10.65 19.15
C VAL A 113 -1.83 -11.13 19.20
N GLU A 114 -1.51 -12.09 18.35
CA GLU A 114 -0.17 -12.67 18.28
C GLU A 114 0.85 -11.64 17.76
N LEU A 115 1.46 -10.87 18.65
CA LEU A 115 2.56 -9.97 18.28
C LEU A 115 3.90 -10.66 18.54
N HIS A 116 4.61 -11.00 17.46
CA HIS A 116 5.96 -11.53 17.58
C HIS A 116 6.93 -10.43 18.08
N LEU A 117 7.94 -10.86 18.83
CA LEU A 117 8.97 -9.95 19.35
C LEU A 117 9.71 -9.21 18.23
N GLY A 118 10.00 -9.88 17.11
CA GLY A 118 10.63 -9.26 15.93
C GLY A 118 9.77 -8.12 15.36
N SER A 119 8.45 -8.31 15.32
CA SER A 119 7.50 -7.26 14.94
C SER A 119 7.49 -6.08 15.89
N LEU A 120 7.50 -6.32 17.22
CA LEU A 120 7.63 -5.24 18.19
C LEU A 120 8.94 -4.46 17.97
N GLN A 121 10.06 -5.15 17.75
CA GLN A 121 11.34 -4.48 17.51
C GLN A 121 11.31 -3.62 16.24
N ALA A 122 10.67 -4.08 15.16
CA ALA A 122 10.48 -3.29 13.94
C ALA A 122 9.68 -2.00 14.22
N VAL A 123 8.59 -2.09 14.99
CA VAL A 123 7.79 -0.93 15.41
C VAL A 123 8.61 0.05 16.25
N LEU A 124 9.36 -0.46 17.24
CA LEU A 124 10.19 0.38 18.11
C LEU A 124 11.29 1.11 17.31
N ASN A 125 11.92 0.43 16.35
CA ASN A 125 12.92 1.02 15.48
C ASN A 125 12.31 2.11 14.59
N ALA A 126 11.14 1.85 14.00
CA ALA A 126 10.42 2.83 13.19
C ALA A 126 10.06 4.07 14.01
N CYS A 127 9.57 3.86 15.23
CA CYS A 127 9.21 4.94 16.15
C CYS A 127 10.43 5.78 16.54
N ARG A 128 11.52 5.11 16.93
CA ARG A 128 12.77 5.77 17.26
C ARG A 128 13.31 6.61 16.11
N HIS A 129 13.28 6.08 14.89
CA HIS A 129 13.73 6.81 13.70
C HIS A 129 12.91 8.09 13.52
N MET A 130 11.59 8.01 13.60
CA MET A 130 10.72 9.18 13.46
C MET A 130 10.93 10.23 14.58
N GLN A 131 11.13 9.80 15.83
CA GLN A 131 11.47 10.70 16.93
C GLN A 131 12.81 11.40 16.68
N LEU A 132 13.83 10.65 16.22
CA LEU A 132 15.12 11.23 15.89
C LEU A 132 15.00 12.26 14.78
N LEU A 133 14.25 11.99 13.70
CA LEU A 133 14.04 12.95 12.61
C LEU A 133 13.45 14.29 13.10
N GLY A 134 12.56 14.26 14.09
CA GLY A 134 12.01 15.48 14.71
C GLY A 134 13.03 16.34 15.46
N HIS A 135 14.18 15.77 15.85
CA HIS A 135 15.25 16.48 16.57
C HIS A 135 16.40 16.93 15.68
N HIS A 136 16.42 16.57 14.39
CA HIS A 136 17.52 16.96 13.50
C HIS A 136 17.45 18.45 13.14
N SER A 137 18.62 19.12 13.17
CA SER A 137 18.74 20.51 12.72
C SER A 137 18.59 20.68 11.20
N ARG A 138 18.77 19.58 10.45
CA ARG A 138 18.52 19.53 9.01
C ARG A 138 17.11 19.01 8.76
N ARG A 139 16.39 19.66 7.83
CA ARG A 139 15.07 19.19 7.37
C ARG A 139 15.21 17.78 6.77
N PRO A 140 14.49 16.76 7.30
CA PRO A 140 14.49 15.42 6.73
C PRO A 140 14.02 15.43 5.27
N THR A 141 14.58 14.54 4.46
CA THR A 141 14.10 14.29 3.09
C THR A 141 12.85 13.42 3.12
N GLU A 142 12.14 13.36 1.98
CA GLU A 142 11.00 12.45 1.83
C GLU A 142 11.40 10.99 2.03
N ALA A 143 12.58 10.58 1.52
CA ALA A 143 13.12 9.24 1.68
C ALA A 143 13.39 8.91 3.17
N ASP A 144 13.91 9.88 3.94
CA ASP A 144 14.16 9.69 5.37
C ASP A 144 12.87 9.41 6.14
N ARG A 145 11.78 10.12 5.81
CA ARG A 145 10.45 9.97 6.43
C ARG A 145 9.74 8.70 5.96
N ARG A 146 9.96 8.29 4.70
CA ARG A 146 9.38 7.08 4.12
C ARG A 146 9.99 5.81 4.68
N HIS A 147 11.30 5.83 4.97
CA HIS A 147 12.07 4.65 5.34
C HIS A 147 11.45 3.79 6.46
N PRO A 148 10.99 4.35 7.60
CA PRO A 148 10.35 3.55 8.65
C PRO A 148 9.12 2.78 8.18
N LEU A 149 8.26 3.43 7.39
CA LEU A 149 7.02 2.82 6.94
C LEU A 149 7.28 1.79 5.82
N ASP A 150 8.23 2.05 4.92
CA ASP A 150 8.73 1.05 3.94
C ASP A 150 9.26 -0.21 4.67
N ALA A 151 10.01 -0.02 5.75
CA ALA A 151 10.55 -1.10 6.56
C ALA A 151 9.43 -1.90 7.26
N LEU A 152 8.39 -1.23 7.79
CA LEU A 152 7.23 -1.92 8.38
C LEU A 152 6.46 -2.73 7.34
N PHE A 153 6.19 -2.16 6.15
CA PHE A 153 5.52 -2.90 5.08
C PHE A 153 6.31 -4.13 4.62
N THR A 154 7.63 -3.95 4.43
CA THR A 154 8.53 -5.05 4.07
C THR A 154 8.51 -6.13 5.14
N HIS A 155 8.65 -5.74 6.42
CA HIS A 155 8.61 -6.67 7.54
C HIS A 155 7.31 -7.46 7.61
N ILE A 156 6.15 -6.81 7.42
CA ILE A 156 4.84 -7.47 7.40
C ILE A 156 4.77 -8.49 6.25
N CYS A 157 5.14 -8.08 5.03
CA CYS A 157 5.13 -8.97 3.88
C CYS A 157 6.12 -10.13 4.01
N GLU A 158 7.25 -9.97 4.69
CA GLU A 158 8.23 -11.06 4.85
C GLU A 158 7.92 -11.99 6.03
N SER A 159 7.45 -11.43 7.15
CA SER A 159 7.29 -12.18 8.39
C SER A 159 5.91 -12.82 8.56
N ASP A 160 4.85 -12.19 8.03
CA ASP A 160 3.46 -12.65 8.24
C ASP A 160 2.91 -13.50 7.07
N ASN A 161 3.70 -13.79 6.04
CA ASN A 161 3.24 -14.58 4.88
C ASN A 161 2.95 -16.07 5.20
N GLY A 162 3.40 -16.59 6.35
CA GLY A 162 3.11 -17.95 6.82
C GLY A 162 3.40 -19.06 5.79
N ASP A 163 2.75 -20.22 5.95
CA ASP A 163 2.88 -21.37 5.04
C ASP A 163 2.22 -21.16 3.66
N ASN A 164 1.45 -20.08 3.50
CA ASN A 164 0.71 -19.78 2.28
C ASN A 164 1.59 -19.20 1.15
N GLY A 165 2.89 -19.03 1.39
CA GLY A 165 3.86 -18.58 0.39
C GLY A 165 3.83 -17.06 0.17
N ASN A 166 4.81 -16.58 -0.60
CA ASN A 166 5.09 -15.14 -0.85
C ASN A 166 4.04 -14.46 -1.76
N LEU A 167 2.77 -14.57 -1.40
CA LEU A 167 1.62 -14.12 -2.20
C LEU A 167 1.34 -12.62 -2.03
N VAL A 168 1.62 -12.05 -0.85
CA VAL A 168 1.56 -10.60 -0.64
C VAL A 168 2.97 -10.06 -0.73
N LYS A 169 3.17 -9.07 -1.60
CA LYS A 169 4.46 -8.43 -1.84
C LYS A 169 4.35 -6.93 -1.62
N TYR A 170 5.47 -6.34 -1.20
CA TYR A 170 5.65 -4.90 -1.13
C TYR A 170 6.63 -4.44 -2.20
N SER A 171 6.37 -3.29 -2.82
CA SER A 171 7.30 -2.65 -3.73
C SER A 171 7.24 -1.14 -3.61
N GLY A 172 8.40 -0.49 -3.54
CA GLY A 172 8.52 0.96 -3.55
C GLY A 172 8.43 1.54 -4.96
N GLU A 173 8.01 2.80 -5.05
CA GLU A 173 8.10 3.66 -6.24
C GLU A 173 7.48 3.07 -7.52
N GLN A 174 6.21 2.67 -7.45
CA GLN A 174 5.51 2.05 -8.58
C GLN A 174 4.68 3.07 -9.35
N GLU A 175 4.69 2.98 -10.68
CA GLU A 175 3.74 3.71 -11.52
C GLU A 175 2.45 2.90 -11.67
N LEU A 176 1.31 3.54 -11.43
CA LEU A 176 -0.02 2.94 -11.53
C LEU A 176 -0.83 3.66 -12.61
N LYS A 177 -1.48 2.87 -13.46
CA LYS A 177 -2.39 3.32 -14.53
C LYS A 177 -3.59 4.04 -13.93
N LEU A 178 -4.07 5.09 -14.59
CA LEU A 178 -5.29 5.81 -14.22
C LEU A 178 -6.38 5.62 -15.27
N PRO A 179 -7.66 5.73 -14.88
CA PRO A 179 -8.77 5.73 -15.83
C PRO A 179 -8.75 6.97 -16.73
N GLN A 180 -9.18 6.79 -17.98
CA GLN A 180 -9.26 7.88 -18.95
C GLN A 180 -10.46 8.78 -18.62
N ALA A 181 -10.19 10.08 -18.44
CA ALA A 181 -11.21 11.10 -18.17
C ALA A 181 -11.64 11.81 -19.46
N GLN A 182 -12.48 11.15 -20.28
CA GLN A 182 -12.82 11.54 -21.67
C GLN A 182 -13.41 12.96 -21.85
N PHE A 183 -13.86 13.60 -20.77
CA PHE A 183 -14.53 14.92 -20.83
C PHE A 183 -13.71 16.04 -20.18
N GLY A 184 -12.46 15.77 -19.82
CA GLY A 184 -11.54 16.79 -19.29
C GLY A 184 -10.33 16.98 -20.20
N ARG A 185 -9.66 18.14 -20.07
CA ARG A 185 -8.31 18.37 -20.63
C ARG A 185 -7.24 17.68 -19.77
N PHE A 186 -7.51 16.42 -19.43
CA PHE A 186 -6.66 15.62 -18.55
C PHE A 186 -6.08 14.48 -19.38
N ASP A 187 -4.81 14.63 -19.74
CA ASP A 187 -4.05 13.57 -20.40
C ASP A 187 -3.09 12.94 -19.37
N VAL A 188 -3.67 12.40 -18.31
CA VAL A 188 -2.92 11.81 -17.19
C VAL A 188 -3.21 10.33 -17.13
N GLU A 189 -2.34 9.55 -17.77
CA GLU A 189 -2.49 8.09 -17.88
C GLU A 189 -2.02 7.31 -16.66
N LYS A 190 -1.21 7.95 -15.80
CA LYS A 190 -0.58 7.28 -14.65
C LYS A 190 -0.29 8.22 -13.49
N THR A 191 -0.19 7.63 -12.31
CA THR A 191 0.34 8.24 -11.08
C THR A 191 1.51 7.42 -10.55
N ARG A 192 2.35 7.99 -9.69
CA ARG A 192 3.44 7.27 -9.03
C ARG A 192 3.13 7.15 -7.54
N ALA A 193 3.06 5.92 -7.06
CA ALA A 193 2.92 5.58 -5.65
C ALA A 193 4.27 5.29 -5.01
N HIS A 194 4.50 5.84 -3.82
CA HIS A 194 5.74 5.62 -3.08
C HIS A 194 5.88 4.19 -2.53
N GLY A 195 4.77 3.56 -2.17
CA GLY A 195 4.72 2.16 -1.76
C GLY A 195 3.46 1.48 -2.27
N VAL A 196 3.58 0.23 -2.70
CA VAL A 196 2.44 -0.60 -3.12
C VAL A 196 2.58 -1.99 -2.52
N MET A 197 1.58 -2.38 -1.72
CA MET A 197 1.34 -3.76 -1.33
C MET A 197 0.37 -4.38 -2.33
N TYR A 198 0.72 -5.53 -2.88
CA TYR A 198 -0.09 -6.21 -3.89
C TYR A 198 -0.09 -7.72 -3.71
N LEU A 199 -1.14 -8.35 -4.24
CA LEU A 199 -1.26 -9.80 -4.39
C LEU A 199 -0.56 -10.22 -5.67
N ASP A 200 0.40 -11.13 -5.59
CA ASP A 200 1.01 -11.80 -6.73
C ASP A 200 0.29 -13.14 -6.96
N VAL A 201 -0.48 -13.22 -8.04
CA VAL A 201 -1.36 -14.35 -8.32
C VAL A 201 -0.83 -15.13 -9.53
N PRO A 202 0.03 -16.14 -9.29
CA PRO A 202 0.51 -17.00 -10.37
C PRO A 202 -0.64 -17.86 -10.92
N ASP A 203 -0.51 -18.24 -12.19
CA ASP A 203 -1.37 -19.21 -12.87
C ASP A 203 -2.88 -18.86 -12.85
N PHE A 204 -3.21 -17.57 -12.76
CA PHE A 204 -4.60 -17.13 -12.79
C PHE A 204 -5.17 -17.23 -14.20
N ALA A 205 -5.88 -18.32 -14.49
CA ALA A 205 -6.36 -18.66 -15.83
C ALA A 205 -7.09 -17.52 -16.59
N PRO A 206 -7.98 -16.70 -15.97
CA PRO A 206 -8.57 -15.56 -16.65
C PRO A 206 -7.54 -14.57 -17.17
N TYR A 207 -6.48 -14.31 -16.41
CA TYR A 207 -5.43 -13.36 -16.76
C TYR A 207 -4.50 -13.88 -17.86
N GLN A 208 -4.32 -15.20 -17.97
CA GLN A 208 -3.53 -15.78 -19.06
C GLN A 208 -4.20 -15.66 -20.43
N GLN A 209 -5.49 -15.32 -20.47
CA GLN A 209 -6.16 -14.97 -21.71
C GLN A 209 -5.65 -13.60 -22.20
N SER A 210 -5.13 -13.53 -23.42
CA SER A 210 -4.49 -12.32 -23.97
C SER A 210 -5.37 -11.05 -23.90
N ARG A 211 -6.69 -11.21 -23.91
CA ARG A 211 -7.67 -10.13 -23.81
C ARG A 211 -7.81 -9.54 -22.40
N MET A 212 -7.38 -10.26 -21.35
CA MET A 212 -7.54 -9.81 -19.96
C MET A 212 -6.30 -9.11 -19.41
N LYS A 213 -5.10 -9.40 -19.93
CA LYS A 213 -3.85 -8.87 -19.36
C LYS A 213 -3.86 -7.34 -19.25
N ALA A 214 -4.02 -6.63 -20.36
CA ALA A 214 -3.95 -5.17 -20.35
C ALA A 214 -5.09 -4.47 -19.58
N PRO A 215 -6.36 -4.94 -19.64
CA PRO A 215 -7.44 -4.42 -18.79
C PRO A 215 -7.24 -4.70 -17.29
N ALA A 216 -6.71 -5.87 -16.92
CA ALA A 216 -6.57 -6.27 -15.52
C ALA A 216 -5.29 -5.76 -14.86
N THR A 217 -4.35 -5.20 -15.62
CA THR A 217 -3.10 -4.67 -15.07
C THR A 217 -3.27 -3.23 -14.60
N ALA A 218 -3.01 -3.00 -13.31
CA ALA A 218 -2.93 -1.65 -12.74
C ALA A 218 -1.54 -1.04 -12.81
N PHE A 219 -0.50 -1.85 -12.88
CA PHE A 219 0.87 -1.36 -12.90
C PHE A 219 1.28 -0.90 -14.31
N TYR A 220 1.93 0.26 -14.37
CA TYR A 220 2.40 0.84 -15.62
C TYR A 220 3.84 0.39 -15.89
N HIS A 221 4.02 -0.85 -16.36
CA HIS A 221 5.33 -1.38 -16.75
C HIS A 221 5.51 -1.39 -18.28
N LYS A 222 6.76 -1.33 -18.76
CA LYS A 222 7.11 -1.61 -20.16
C LYS A 222 7.05 -3.12 -20.40
N GLY A 223 5.83 -3.64 -20.53
CA GLY A 223 5.58 -5.06 -20.73
C GLY A 223 4.54 -5.62 -19.76
N LEU A 224 3.89 -6.69 -20.19
CA LEU A 224 2.93 -7.42 -19.37
C LEU A 224 3.66 -8.51 -18.59
N VAL A 225 3.46 -8.52 -17.27
CA VAL A 225 3.95 -9.60 -16.40
C VAL A 225 3.08 -10.85 -16.56
N ASP A 226 3.67 -12.02 -16.34
CA ASP A 226 2.96 -13.30 -16.45
C ASP A 226 2.00 -13.54 -15.30
N ASN A 227 2.33 -13.07 -14.09
CA ASN A 227 1.44 -13.17 -12.94
C ASN A 227 0.48 -11.99 -12.89
N LEU A 228 -0.74 -12.23 -12.41
CA LEU A 228 -1.66 -11.14 -12.12
C LEU A 228 -1.23 -10.46 -10.82
N GLN A 229 -0.91 -9.17 -10.88
CA GLN A 229 -0.57 -8.35 -9.71
C GLN A 229 -1.77 -7.48 -9.32
N VAL A 230 -2.41 -7.73 -8.18
CA VAL A 230 -3.60 -6.99 -7.74
C VAL A 230 -3.25 -6.02 -6.62
N VAL A 231 -3.44 -4.73 -6.87
CA VAL A 231 -3.18 -3.66 -5.89
C VAL A 231 -4.07 -3.85 -4.67
N HIS A 232 -3.46 -3.91 -3.49
CA HIS A 232 -4.15 -4.13 -2.24
C HIS A 232 -4.08 -2.92 -1.29
N CYS A 233 -2.87 -2.38 -1.10
CA CYS A 233 -2.66 -1.15 -0.35
C CYS A 233 -1.67 -0.25 -1.10
N VAL A 234 -1.90 1.05 -1.07
CA VAL A 234 -0.95 2.06 -1.57
C VAL A 234 -0.50 2.94 -0.41
N ALA A 235 0.73 3.44 -0.49
CA ALA A 235 1.28 4.37 0.48
C ALA A 235 1.87 5.57 -0.25
N GLU A 236 1.55 6.76 0.24
CA GLU A 236 2.11 8.01 -0.28
C GLU A 236 2.71 8.85 0.82
N PHE A 237 3.78 9.54 0.44
CA PHE A 237 4.56 10.40 1.33
C PHE A 237 4.76 11.73 0.64
N LYS A 238 4.77 12.80 1.40
CA LYS A 238 5.15 14.11 0.87
C LYS A 238 6.03 14.82 1.87
N ARG A 239 6.97 15.58 1.33
CA ARG A 239 7.91 16.34 2.16
C ARG A 239 7.23 17.48 2.91
N GLU A 240 6.40 18.26 2.22
CA GLU A 240 5.85 19.51 2.76
C GLU A 240 4.36 19.70 2.45
N ASP A 241 3.76 18.84 1.63
CA ASP A 241 2.37 18.92 1.19
C ASP A 241 1.56 17.71 1.69
N ASP A 242 0.23 17.78 1.58
CA ASP A 242 -0.65 16.65 1.81
C ASP A 242 -0.52 15.62 0.65
N GLY A 243 0.00 14.44 0.95
CA GLY A 243 0.11 13.33 0.00
C GLY A 243 -1.23 12.69 -0.38
N SER A 244 -2.32 13.12 0.25
CA SER A 244 -3.63 12.48 0.13
C SER A 244 -4.14 12.41 -1.30
N ASN A 245 -3.96 13.46 -2.09
CA ASN A 245 -4.48 13.54 -3.46
C ASN A 245 -3.86 12.47 -4.37
N GLN A 246 -2.54 12.30 -4.30
CA GLN A 246 -1.84 11.28 -5.09
C GLN A 246 -2.21 9.87 -4.62
N ALA A 247 -2.41 9.70 -3.31
CA ALA A 247 -2.79 8.41 -2.74
C ALA A 247 -4.18 8.00 -3.23
N MET A 248 -5.14 8.93 -3.20
CA MET A 248 -6.48 8.70 -3.73
C MET A 248 -6.44 8.33 -5.22
N MET A 249 -5.60 9.01 -6.03
CA MET A 249 -5.40 8.64 -7.43
C MET A 249 -4.85 7.21 -7.59
N ALA A 250 -3.86 6.82 -6.79
CA ALA A 250 -3.30 5.47 -6.80
C ALA A 250 -4.31 4.41 -6.32
N MET A 251 -5.17 4.75 -5.35
CA MET A 251 -6.27 3.89 -4.90
C MET A 251 -7.30 3.68 -6.02
N VAL A 252 -7.64 4.72 -6.78
CA VAL A 252 -8.52 4.62 -7.95
C VAL A 252 -8.01 3.56 -8.92
N SER A 253 -6.69 3.47 -9.16
CA SER A 253 -6.10 2.43 -10.00
C SER A 253 -6.44 1.02 -9.52
N GLY A 254 -6.26 0.74 -8.23
CA GLY A 254 -6.59 -0.56 -7.64
C GLY A 254 -8.09 -0.85 -7.69
N LEU A 255 -8.94 0.16 -7.51
CA LEU A 255 -10.39 0.00 -7.53
C LEU A 255 -10.93 -0.29 -8.93
N TYR A 256 -10.43 0.41 -9.95
CA TYR A 256 -10.76 0.10 -11.34
C TYR A 256 -10.29 -1.29 -11.74
N GLN A 257 -9.09 -1.70 -11.30
CA GLN A 257 -8.61 -3.06 -11.48
C GLN A 257 -9.57 -4.10 -10.86
N ARG A 258 -10.02 -3.88 -9.62
CA ARG A 258 -11.00 -4.77 -8.95
C ARG A 258 -12.34 -4.82 -9.69
N ALA A 259 -12.80 -3.69 -10.24
CA ALA A 259 -14.02 -3.67 -11.06
C ALA A 259 -13.87 -4.52 -12.34
N VAL A 260 -12.73 -4.42 -13.03
CA VAL A 260 -12.44 -5.26 -14.21
C VAL A 260 -12.40 -6.75 -13.84
N LEU A 261 -11.79 -7.07 -12.69
CA LEU A 261 -11.74 -8.43 -12.14
C LEU A 261 -13.07 -8.93 -11.54
N GLN A 262 -14.15 -8.13 -11.61
CA GLN A 262 -15.47 -8.46 -11.07
C GLN A 262 -15.50 -8.67 -9.55
N MET A 263 -14.68 -7.90 -8.83
CA MET A 263 -14.60 -7.89 -7.36
C MET A 263 -14.87 -6.49 -6.78
N PRO A 264 -15.95 -5.79 -7.16
CA PRO A 264 -16.19 -4.41 -6.71
C PRO A 264 -16.42 -4.28 -5.20
N GLY A 265 -16.75 -5.38 -4.51
CA GLY A 265 -16.95 -5.41 -3.06
C GLY A 265 -15.67 -5.48 -2.22
N GLN A 266 -14.50 -5.66 -2.86
CA GLN A 266 -13.22 -5.71 -2.15
C GLN A 266 -12.62 -4.31 -1.98
N PHE A 267 -12.10 -4.03 -0.78
CA PHE A 267 -11.46 -2.75 -0.48
C PHE A 267 -10.06 -2.63 -1.09
N VAL A 268 -9.68 -1.42 -1.47
CA VAL A 268 -8.28 -0.99 -1.66
C VAL A 268 -7.93 -0.06 -0.51
N PHE A 269 -6.77 -0.24 0.10
CA PHE A 269 -6.34 0.56 1.23
C PHE A 269 -5.35 1.64 0.80
N GLY A 270 -5.33 2.76 1.53
CA GLY A 270 -4.38 3.84 1.38
C GLY A 270 -3.75 4.19 2.72
N VAL A 271 -2.43 4.42 2.73
CA VAL A 271 -1.71 5.04 3.85
C VAL A 271 -1.20 6.39 3.39
N LEU A 272 -1.83 7.44 3.89
CA LEU A 272 -1.68 8.81 3.44
C LEU A 272 -0.88 9.55 4.50
N HIS A 273 0.34 9.94 4.16
CA HIS A 273 1.12 10.82 5.01
C HIS A 273 0.48 12.21 5.06
N SER A 274 0.26 12.69 6.28
CA SER A 274 -0.29 14.01 6.57
C SER A 274 0.63 14.69 7.58
N GLU A 275 0.91 15.97 7.33
CA GLU A 275 1.86 16.75 8.16
C GLU A 275 3.24 16.09 8.25
N GLU A 276 3.99 16.24 9.34
CA GLU A 276 5.35 15.70 9.43
C GLU A 276 5.40 14.23 9.87
N VAL A 277 4.48 13.79 10.72
CA VAL A 277 4.58 12.49 11.43
C VAL A 277 3.31 11.64 11.42
N PHE A 278 2.19 12.15 10.88
CA PHE A 278 0.92 11.46 10.92
C PHE A 278 0.64 10.67 9.65
N PHE A 279 -0.02 9.53 9.82
CA PHE A 279 -0.42 8.61 8.77
C PHE A 279 -1.91 8.32 8.92
N LYS A 280 -2.68 8.77 7.93
CA LYS A 280 -4.10 8.44 7.82
C LYS A 280 -4.24 7.14 7.03
N VAL A 281 -4.92 6.16 7.61
CA VAL A 281 -5.26 4.92 6.92
C VAL A 281 -6.72 4.99 6.46
N VAL A 282 -6.94 4.81 5.17
CA VAL A 282 -8.27 4.84 4.56
C VAL A 282 -8.52 3.59 3.72
N ALA A 283 -9.80 3.25 3.54
CA ALA A 283 -10.25 2.20 2.64
C ALA A 283 -11.17 2.78 1.56
N GLY A 284 -10.94 2.38 0.31
CA GLY A 284 -11.79 2.71 -0.82
C GLY A 284 -12.58 1.49 -1.29
N ILE A 285 -13.81 1.72 -1.76
CA ILE A 285 -14.70 0.69 -2.33
C ILE A 285 -15.63 1.29 -3.39
N TRP A 286 -16.08 0.46 -4.33
CA TRP A 286 -17.17 0.82 -5.24
C TRP A 286 -18.53 0.67 -4.56
N GLN A 287 -19.31 1.74 -4.53
CA GLN A 287 -20.67 1.77 -4.02
C GLN A 287 -21.52 2.68 -4.90
N GLU A 288 -22.66 2.18 -5.38
CA GLU A 288 -23.61 2.96 -6.19
C GLU A 288 -22.93 3.68 -7.38
N ASN A 289 -22.06 2.96 -8.08
CA ASN A 289 -21.25 3.47 -9.21
C ASN A 289 -20.28 4.61 -8.87
N LYS A 290 -19.97 4.81 -7.59
CA LYS A 290 -18.98 5.76 -7.11
C LYS A 290 -17.95 5.06 -6.24
N ILE A 291 -16.74 5.59 -6.21
CA ILE A 291 -15.73 5.22 -5.23
C ILE A 291 -16.00 6.05 -3.98
N ARG A 292 -16.21 5.39 -2.85
CA ARG A 292 -16.28 6.02 -1.53
C ARG A 292 -15.04 5.66 -0.71
N LEU A 293 -14.61 6.59 0.13
CA LEU A 293 -13.43 6.44 0.99
C LEU A 293 -13.87 6.51 2.45
N TYR A 294 -13.36 5.60 3.28
CA TYR A 294 -13.66 5.51 4.69
C TYR A 294 -12.38 5.58 5.52
N GLU A 295 -12.36 6.41 6.56
CA GLU A 295 -11.25 6.51 7.48
C GLU A 295 -11.24 5.33 8.46
N ILE A 296 -10.12 4.61 8.52
CA ILE A 296 -9.90 3.56 9.51
C ILE A 296 -9.27 4.16 10.77
N GLY A 297 -8.29 5.06 10.60
CA GLY A 297 -7.72 5.82 11.69
C GLY A 297 -6.57 6.74 11.28
N LEU A 298 -6.13 7.54 12.23
CA LEU A 298 -5.01 8.46 12.13
C LEU A 298 -3.97 8.09 13.20
N TYR A 299 -2.72 7.92 12.80
CA TYR A 299 -1.67 7.40 13.67
C TYR A 299 -0.36 8.18 13.50
N SER A 300 0.35 8.46 14.57
CA SER A 300 1.70 8.99 14.55
C SER A 300 2.73 7.87 14.68
N LEU A 301 3.72 7.82 13.78
CA LEU A 301 4.88 6.95 13.99
C LEU A 301 5.83 7.48 15.08
N ALA A 302 5.75 8.77 15.45
CA ALA A 302 6.59 9.32 16.52
C ALA A 302 6.05 8.95 17.92
N GLU A 303 4.77 8.60 18.03
CA GLU A 303 4.15 8.19 19.29
C GLU A 303 4.16 6.66 19.43
N PRO A 304 4.75 6.08 20.49
CA PRO A 304 4.99 4.64 20.54
C PRO A 304 3.73 3.77 20.48
N THR A 305 2.66 4.16 21.18
CA THR A 305 1.40 3.40 21.14
C THR A 305 0.72 3.53 19.78
N GLU A 306 0.72 4.72 19.18
CA GLU A 306 0.12 4.95 17.85
C GLU A 306 0.90 4.24 16.74
N ALA A 307 2.23 4.19 16.83
CA ALA A 307 3.07 3.42 15.92
C ALA A 307 2.72 1.92 15.97
N LEU A 308 2.46 1.39 17.17
CA LEU A 308 2.00 0.02 17.35
C LEU A 308 0.59 -0.19 16.79
N GLN A 309 -0.34 0.75 17.01
CA GLN A 309 -1.69 0.71 16.43
C GLN A 309 -1.65 0.70 14.90
N LEU A 310 -0.83 1.56 14.29
CA LEU A 310 -0.61 1.59 12.85
C LEU A 310 -0.12 0.23 12.35
N TYR A 311 0.93 -0.33 12.98
CA TYR A 311 1.45 -1.65 12.61
C TYR A 311 0.38 -2.74 12.64
N LEU A 312 -0.45 -2.77 13.69
CA LEU A 312 -1.53 -3.76 13.83
C LEU A 312 -2.58 -3.62 12.72
N VAL A 313 -2.92 -2.39 12.30
CA VAL A 313 -3.83 -2.16 11.17
C VAL A 313 -3.19 -2.58 9.85
N LEU A 314 -1.92 -2.23 9.59
CA LEU A 314 -1.23 -2.65 8.37
C LEU A 314 -1.12 -4.17 8.26
N ARG A 315 -0.88 -4.84 9.39
CA ARG A 315 -0.89 -6.30 9.48
C ARG A 315 -2.27 -6.88 9.27
N GLY A 316 -3.31 -6.26 9.81
CA GLY A 316 -4.70 -6.64 9.55
C GLY A 316 -5.06 -6.54 8.07
N ILE A 317 -4.64 -5.45 7.41
CA ILE A 317 -4.79 -5.24 5.97
C ILE A 317 -4.10 -6.38 5.21
N HIS A 318 -2.83 -6.67 5.51
CA HIS A 318 -2.10 -7.79 4.91
C HIS A 318 -2.86 -9.13 5.06
N ARG A 319 -3.42 -9.42 6.23
CA ARG A 319 -4.20 -10.65 6.46
C ARG A 319 -5.48 -10.71 5.62
N LEU A 320 -6.18 -9.59 5.43
CA LEU A 320 -7.35 -9.52 4.55
C LEU A 320 -7.01 -9.85 3.09
N ALA A 321 -5.77 -9.61 2.66
CA ALA A 321 -5.32 -9.93 1.32
C ALA A 321 -5.48 -11.44 1.01
N SER A 322 -5.27 -12.33 1.99
CA SER A 322 -5.48 -13.77 1.81
C SER A 322 -6.94 -14.11 1.50
N SER A 323 -7.90 -13.49 2.20
CA SER A 323 -9.33 -13.69 1.93
C SER A 323 -9.71 -13.19 0.54
N TYR A 324 -9.19 -12.03 0.13
CA TYR A 324 -9.43 -11.50 -1.22
C TYR A 324 -8.84 -12.37 -2.32
N LEU A 325 -7.67 -12.95 -2.09
CA LEU A 325 -7.07 -13.90 -3.01
C LEU A 325 -7.91 -15.16 -3.17
N GLN A 326 -8.44 -15.70 -2.06
CA GLN A 326 -9.31 -16.87 -2.09
C GLN A 326 -10.60 -16.58 -2.87
N GLU A 327 -11.21 -15.41 -2.66
CA GLU A 327 -12.39 -14.97 -3.40
C GLU A 327 -12.09 -14.83 -4.91
N LEU A 328 -10.97 -14.20 -5.26
CA LEU A 328 -10.51 -14.06 -6.65
C LEU A 328 -10.31 -15.42 -7.32
N ARG A 329 -9.65 -16.36 -6.63
CA ARG A 329 -9.45 -17.73 -7.15
C ARG A 329 -10.77 -18.47 -7.30
N SER A 330 -11.70 -18.29 -6.37
CA SER A 330 -13.02 -18.92 -6.40
C SER A 330 -13.88 -18.40 -7.56
N SER A 331 -13.68 -17.15 -7.98
CA SER A 331 -14.40 -16.55 -9.12
C SER A 331 -13.77 -16.82 -10.49
N ALA A 332 -12.60 -17.48 -10.54
CA ALA A 332 -11.80 -17.63 -11.76
C ALA A 332 -12.57 -18.28 -12.95
N GLN A 333 -13.39 -19.29 -12.69
CA GLN A 333 -14.14 -19.96 -13.76
C GLN A 333 -15.22 -19.04 -14.35
N VAL A 334 -15.98 -18.36 -13.49
CA VAL A 334 -17.02 -17.41 -13.89
C VAL A 334 -16.41 -16.24 -14.65
N LEU A 335 -15.29 -15.70 -14.16
CA LEU A 335 -14.56 -14.62 -14.82
C LEU A 335 -14.01 -15.07 -16.19
N SER A 336 -13.48 -16.30 -16.29
CA SER A 336 -12.99 -16.86 -17.56
C SER A 336 -14.07 -17.00 -18.63
N ALA A 337 -15.28 -17.38 -18.24
CA ALA A 337 -16.42 -17.45 -19.16
C ALA A 337 -16.80 -16.04 -19.62
N ARG A 338 -16.94 -15.09 -18.69
CA ARG A 338 -17.29 -13.70 -19.00
C ARG A 338 -16.27 -13.01 -19.91
N VAL A 339 -14.98 -13.15 -19.65
CA VAL A 339 -13.92 -12.53 -20.48
C VAL A 339 -13.94 -13.06 -21.91
N ARG A 340 -14.32 -14.32 -22.10
CA ARG A 340 -14.45 -14.94 -23.43
C ARG A 340 -15.61 -14.32 -24.22
N ASP A 341 -16.74 -14.15 -23.55
CA ASP A 341 -18.00 -13.69 -24.16
C ASP A 341 -18.04 -12.17 -24.32
N ASN A 342 -17.47 -11.43 -23.35
CA ASN A 342 -17.44 -9.97 -23.30
C ASN A 342 -16.12 -9.48 -22.67
N PRO A 343 -15.03 -9.39 -23.46
CA PRO A 343 -13.74 -8.96 -22.94
C PRO A 343 -13.79 -7.50 -22.46
N PRO A 344 -13.20 -7.16 -21.30
CA PRO A 344 -13.17 -5.79 -20.83
C PRO A 344 -12.33 -4.91 -21.75
N PRO A 345 -12.65 -3.61 -21.87
CA PRO A 345 -11.85 -2.68 -22.67
C PRO A 345 -10.45 -2.49 -22.08
N THR A 346 -9.44 -2.36 -22.95
CA THR A 346 -8.06 -2.10 -22.54
C THR A 346 -7.92 -0.81 -21.75
N VAL A 347 -8.68 0.22 -22.11
CA VAL A 347 -8.72 1.49 -21.41
C VAL A 347 -9.83 1.44 -20.36
N TRP A 348 -9.51 1.91 -19.16
CA TRP A 348 -10.49 2.03 -18.10
C TRP A 348 -11.34 3.26 -18.33
N TYR A 349 -12.62 3.03 -18.53
CA TYR A 349 -13.63 4.07 -18.57
C TYR A 349 -14.41 4.05 -17.28
N PRO A 350 -14.81 5.23 -16.75
CA PRO A 350 -15.82 5.29 -15.71
C PRO A 350 -17.01 4.40 -16.09
N PRO A 351 -17.61 3.68 -15.13
CA PRO A 351 -18.82 2.91 -15.41
C PRO A 351 -19.77 3.80 -16.19
N ARG A 352 -20.12 3.41 -17.42
CA ARG A 352 -21.14 4.13 -18.18
C ARG A 352 -22.41 3.97 -17.36
N ILE A 353 -22.79 5.02 -16.66
CA ILE A 353 -24.15 5.19 -16.19
C ILE A 353 -24.93 5.21 -17.49
N GLY A 354 -25.47 4.06 -17.89
CA GLY A 354 -26.70 4.11 -18.64
C GLY A 354 -27.57 5.03 -17.80
N SER A 355 -28.00 6.15 -18.38
CA SER A 355 -29.35 6.59 -18.06
C SER A 355 -30.14 5.30 -17.99
N ILE A 356 -30.82 5.07 -16.87
CA ILE A 356 -31.97 4.21 -16.96
C ILE A 356 -32.80 4.94 -18.02
N ASP A 357 -32.68 4.48 -19.27
CA ASP A 357 -33.56 4.91 -20.33
C ASP A 357 -34.92 4.53 -19.77
N GLU A 358 -35.67 5.55 -19.34
CA GLU A 358 -37.10 5.40 -19.23
C GLU A 358 -37.53 4.86 -20.59
N ASP A 359 -37.88 3.59 -20.56
CA ASP A 359 -38.10 2.71 -21.69
C ASP A 359 -39.08 3.37 -22.65
N LEU A 360 -38.55 4.04 -23.66
CA LEU A 360 -39.29 4.53 -24.80
C LEU A 360 -38.62 3.96 -26.05
N SER A 361 -39.05 2.73 -26.32
CA SER A 361 -39.25 2.16 -27.66
C SER A 361 -38.02 1.85 -28.51
N GLU A 362 -37.82 0.54 -28.67
CA GLU A 362 -37.52 -0.20 -29.90
C GLU A 362 -36.87 0.56 -31.09
N GLY A 363 -35.69 0.08 -31.51
CA GLY A 363 -35.36 0.08 -32.94
C GLY A 363 -33.88 0.19 -33.32
N GLN A 364 -33.35 -0.92 -33.86
CA GLN A 364 -32.32 -1.01 -34.92
C GLN A 364 -30.80 -1.01 -34.58
N GLN A 365 -30.26 -2.22 -34.77
CA GLN A 365 -28.95 -2.65 -35.30
C GLN A 365 -28.11 -1.61 -36.11
N THR A 366 -26.79 -1.55 -35.90
CA THR A 366 -25.76 -2.29 -36.68
C THR A 366 -24.29 -1.93 -36.33
N THR A 367 -23.45 -2.97 -36.43
CA THR A 367 -21.98 -3.16 -36.63
C THR A 367 -21.06 -1.99 -37.05
N HIS A 368 -19.79 -2.00 -36.58
CA HIS A 368 -18.56 -1.99 -37.44
C HIS A 368 -17.23 -2.28 -36.68
N GLN A 369 -16.28 -2.89 -37.42
CA GLN A 369 -14.97 -3.46 -37.04
C GLN A 369 -13.78 -2.48 -37.22
N GLY A 370 -12.73 -2.64 -36.40
CA GLY A 370 -11.37 -2.98 -36.87
C GLY A 370 -10.29 -1.88 -37.02
N GLY A 371 -9.12 -2.10 -36.39
CA GLY A 371 -7.85 -1.43 -36.74
C GLY A 371 -6.72 -1.66 -35.72
N ALA A 372 -5.66 -2.36 -36.12
CA ALA A 372 -4.47 -2.66 -35.30
C ALA A 372 -3.25 -1.83 -35.75
N ILE A 373 -2.41 -1.40 -34.80
CA ILE A 373 -1.11 -0.75 -35.06
C ILE A 373 -0.04 -1.36 -34.15
N THR A 374 1.06 -1.79 -34.75
CA THR A 374 2.28 -2.32 -34.14
C THR A 374 3.29 -1.19 -33.92
N GLN A 375 3.90 -1.08 -32.74
CA GLN A 375 5.07 -0.21 -32.52
C GLN A 375 6.23 -0.98 -31.87
N GLN A 376 7.43 -0.73 -32.43
CA GLN A 376 8.74 -1.24 -32.02
C GLN A 376 9.26 -0.55 -30.75
N GLU A 377 9.86 -1.34 -29.85
CA GLU A 377 10.59 -0.85 -28.68
C GLU A 377 12.07 -0.58 -29.01
N THR A 378 12.63 0.46 -28.38
CA THR A 378 14.06 0.79 -28.40
C THR A 378 14.73 0.54 -27.02
N PRO A 379 16.03 0.19 -27.00
CA PRO A 379 16.70 -0.38 -25.84
C PRO A 379 17.29 0.72 -24.93
N GLY A 380 16.66 0.94 -23.77
CA GLY A 380 17.12 1.94 -22.80
C GLY A 380 16.87 1.58 -21.34
N GLN A 381 16.77 0.28 -21.00
CA GLN A 381 16.28 -0.15 -19.68
C GLN A 381 17.22 -1.08 -18.91
N ARG A 382 18.47 -1.24 -19.35
CA ARG A 382 19.49 -2.03 -18.62
C ARG A 382 20.16 -1.27 -17.45
N HIS A 383 19.89 0.02 -17.23
CA HIS A 383 20.63 0.83 -16.24
C HIS A 383 19.90 1.12 -14.91
N ALA A 384 18.66 0.64 -14.73
CA ALA A 384 17.93 0.79 -13.45
C ALA A 384 18.15 -0.41 -12.52
N HIS A 385 18.29 -1.61 -13.09
CA HIS A 385 18.44 -2.85 -12.33
C HIS A 385 19.80 -2.96 -11.61
N ASP A 386 20.87 -2.42 -12.21
CA ASP A 386 22.22 -2.45 -11.62
C ASP A 386 22.37 -1.50 -10.42
N ARG A 387 21.56 -0.44 -10.35
CA ARG A 387 21.58 0.52 -9.23
C ARG A 387 20.94 -0.02 -7.95
N VAL A 388 19.87 -0.79 -8.09
CA VAL A 388 19.20 -1.41 -6.94
C VAL A 388 20.05 -2.56 -6.37
N ARG A 389 20.69 -3.34 -7.25
CA ARG A 389 21.60 -4.42 -6.81
C ARG A 389 22.86 -3.88 -6.12
N SER A 390 23.49 -2.83 -6.67
CA SER A 390 24.66 -2.17 -6.05
C SER A 390 24.33 -1.57 -4.67
N TYR A 391 23.11 -1.06 -4.47
CA TYR A 391 22.68 -0.50 -3.19
C TYR A 391 22.42 -1.59 -2.12
N LEU A 392 21.78 -2.71 -2.50
CA LEU A 392 21.56 -3.85 -1.59
C LEU A 392 22.88 -4.51 -1.16
N GLU A 393 23.88 -4.59 -2.06
CA GLU A 393 25.22 -5.06 -1.72
C GLU A 393 25.96 -4.11 -0.75
N THR A 394 25.66 -2.81 -0.82
CA THR A 394 26.23 -1.80 0.10
C THR A 394 25.60 -1.86 1.51
N ILE A 395 24.34 -2.26 1.62
CA ILE A 395 23.66 -2.43 2.92
C ILE A 395 24.11 -3.73 3.60
N SER A 396 24.34 -4.81 2.86
CA SER A 396 24.86 -6.06 3.42
C SER A 396 26.27 -5.92 3.98
N SER A 397 27.15 -5.09 3.38
CA SER A 397 28.51 -4.86 3.90
C SER A 397 28.57 -4.00 5.16
N LEU A 398 27.54 -3.17 5.42
CA LEU A 398 27.40 -2.43 6.68
C LEU A 398 27.06 -3.34 7.88
N SER A 399 26.55 -4.55 7.64
CA SER A 399 26.31 -5.54 8.70
C SER A 399 27.58 -6.23 9.20
N GLU A 400 28.66 -6.27 8.41
CA GLU A 400 29.96 -6.81 8.82
C GLU A 400 30.77 -5.83 9.69
N PHE A 401 30.49 -4.52 9.61
CA PHE A 401 31.20 -3.50 10.39
C PHE A 401 30.75 -3.37 11.85
N LEU A 402 29.76 -4.17 12.28
CA LEU A 402 29.30 -4.25 13.68
C LEU A 402 29.71 -5.55 14.39
N ALA A 403 30.67 -6.30 13.83
CA ALA A 403 31.38 -7.33 14.58
C ALA A 403 32.27 -6.67 15.65
N VAL A 404 31.66 -6.27 16.76
CA VAL A 404 32.36 -5.93 18.00
C VAL A 404 33.13 -7.17 18.44
N ASP A 405 34.44 -7.02 18.60
CA ASP A 405 35.33 -8.03 19.19
C ASP A 405 34.68 -8.65 20.43
N ARG A 406 34.24 -9.91 20.30
CA ARG A 406 33.85 -10.69 21.47
C ARG A 406 35.12 -10.96 22.28
N PRO A 407 35.12 -10.71 23.60
CA PRO A 407 36.24 -11.14 24.45
C PRO A 407 36.39 -12.66 24.36
N PRO A 408 37.62 -13.19 24.46
CA PRO A 408 37.89 -14.61 24.32
C PRO A 408 37.13 -15.40 25.38
N THR A 409 36.41 -16.42 24.94
CA THR A 409 35.74 -17.39 25.81
C THR A 409 36.78 -18.04 26.71
N PRO A 410 36.60 -18.06 28.05
CA PRO A 410 37.50 -18.81 28.93
C PRO A 410 37.41 -20.31 28.62
N PRO A 411 38.51 -21.07 28.79
CA PRO A 411 38.56 -22.49 28.50
C PRO A 411 37.60 -23.25 29.43
N ILE A 412 36.75 -24.07 28.83
CA ILE A 412 35.89 -25.01 29.53
C ILE A 412 36.73 -26.27 29.78
N ASP A 413 37.14 -26.48 31.02
CA ASP A 413 37.71 -27.75 31.46
C ASP A 413 36.60 -28.81 31.51
N LEU A 414 36.66 -29.76 30.58
CA LEU A 414 35.84 -30.96 30.56
C LEU A 414 36.36 -31.97 31.60
N PRO A 415 35.51 -32.51 32.48
CA PRO A 415 35.92 -33.56 33.39
C PRO A 415 36.16 -34.87 32.63
N SER A 416 37.35 -35.42 32.88
CA SER A 416 37.84 -36.71 32.39
C SER A 416 36.89 -37.85 32.74
N ALA A 417 36.52 -38.63 31.73
CA ALA A 417 35.74 -39.85 31.86
C ALA A 417 36.57 -40.95 32.55
N ALA A 418 36.22 -41.27 33.80
CA ALA A 418 36.69 -42.48 34.46
C ALA A 418 35.76 -43.64 34.10
N ALA A 419 36.29 -44.60 33.35
CA ALA A 419 35.70 -45.90 33.13
C ALA A 419 35.66 -46.70 34.44
N GLY A 420 34.51 -47.31 34.75
CA GLY A 420 34.33 -48.26 35.85
C GLY A 420 33.21 -49.26 35.53
N PRO A 421 33.34 -50.55 35.88
CA PRO A 421 32.65 -51.63 35.20
C PRO A 421 31.26 -51.94 35.76
N ILE A 422 30.40 -52.43 34.86
CA ILE A 422 29.05 -52.94 35.10
C ILE A 422 29.14 -54.26 35.87
N GLY A 423 28.64 -54.26 37.11
CA GLY A 423 28.36 -55.46 37.91
C GLY A 423 26.86 -55.76 37.92
N LEU A 424 26.47 -56.82 37.23
CA LEU A 424 25.15 -57.46 37.31
C LEU A 424 25.07 -58.35 38.56
N THR A 425 23.99 -58.20 39.34
CA THR A 425 23.25 -59.18 40.19
C THR A 425 22.45 -58.33 41.19
N GLY A 426 21.12 -58.36 41.27
CA GLY A 426 20.20 -59.49 41.30
C GLY A 426 19.65 -59.60 42.72
N ARG A 427 18.47 -59.04 43.01
CA ARG A 427 17.54 -59.58 44.02
C ARG A 427 16.19 -58.88 44.05
N THR A 428 15.17 -59.67 43.75
CA THR A 428 13.77 -59.54 44.13
C THR A 428 13.60 -59.71 45.65
N GLN A 429 12.82 -58.84 46.27
CA GLN A 429 11.96 -59.22 47.41
C GLN A 429 10.86 -58.18 47.61
N THR A 430 9.67 -58.49 47.10
CA THR A 430 8.40 -57.95 47.59
C THR A 430 7.95 -58.84 48.75
N LYS A 431 7.73 -58.25 49.93
CA LYS A 431 6.87 -58.79 50.98
C LYS A 431 5.85 -57.71 51.29
N GLY A 432 4.57 -58.06 51.11
CA GLY A 432 3.47 -57.30 51.67
C GLY A 432 3.31 -57.59 53.16
N VAL A 433 2.83 -56.59 53.89
CA VAL A 433 1.59 -56.62 54.68
C VAL A 433 0.93 -55.25 54.49
#